data_AF-A0A962C091-F1
#
_entry.id   AF-A0A962C091-F1
#
_cell.length_a   1.000
_cell.length_b   1.000
_cell.length_c   1.000
_cell.angle_alpha   90.00
_cell.angle_beta   90.00
_cell.angle_gamma   90.00
#
_symmetry.space_group_name_H-M   'P 1'
#
loop_
_entity.id
_entity.type
_entity.pdbx_description
1 polymer ?
#
loop_
_entity_poly.entity_id
_entity_poly.type
_entity_poly.pdbx_seq_one_letter_code
_entity_poly.pdbx_strand_id
1 'polypeptide(L)'
;MKQRSWALAALVIASSAPWAQDHPGKGPIGHDNGAYFACTGVTSSGLAVICVRNDGSGNGSQANPMGSIQAAIDAAKAGDVIAVAAGTYVENPVLGSETEYSSKNLTLLGGYASDFGSRDAEAFVTTIDGGLTARVMTFYVIANAESRIDGFVVTHGVTSTATGNSGGGIHAEQMGSGPFVISHNLIVDYHTDPADNEAHGGGILANAVDWDGGEPAIVIEHNTVSNNTAGKGGGLTVAGHRIVLRQNLIENNQGSNDHGGGVYVSSASTLISNNIIRNNAIGAIGWGWGGGMVIPDANADLEGNVFAGNYSPSLGSQLFWDEGASGTMRNELLYGSPCNQAGEQASMLYIDGGSPGGSHVVIDNMTLADYPNCPNALTQQAIFVQADSSAVIRNSILWNVGTEFTTIDNATYTITHSLTGETGVGNFLNNPRFVDSQNGDYHLQSIGGHYTANGWVNDATTSPAIDAGNPASSFANEPAPNGGRINLGAFGNTAQASRNTVSPDDIFANGFES
;
A
#
# COMPACT_ATOMS: atom_id res chain seq x y z
N MET A 1 -25.99 -9.12 -33.40
CA MET A 1 -24.80 -8.44 -32.85
C MET A 1 -25.23 -7.08 -32.34
N LYS A 2 -25.52 -6.96 -31.04
CA LYS A 2 -25.84 -5.68 -30.39
C LYS A 2 -24.61 -5.30 -29.57
N GLN A 3 -23.88 -4.27 -30.02
CA GLN A 3 -22.87 -3.60 -29.22
C GLN A 3 -23.57 -2.97 -28.01
N ARG A 4 -23.22 -3.41 -26.80
CA ARG A 4 -23.58 -2.70 -25.58
C ARG A 4 -22.56 -1.59 -25.41
N SER A 5 -22.99 -0.33 -25.58
CA SER A 5 -22.23 0.84 -25.19
C SER A 5 -22.11 0.86 -23.68
N TRP A 6 -20.90 0.73 -23.16
CA TRP A 6 -20.60 1.05 -21.77
C TRP A 6 -20.49 2.58 -21.71
N ALA A 7 -21.54 3.23 -21.20
CA ALA A 7 -21.41 4.61 -20.78
C ALA A 7 -20.55 4.58 -19.49
N LEU A 8 -19.29 4.98 -19.61
CA LEU A 8 -18.46 5.36 -18.47
C LEU A 8 -19.18 6.52 -17.79
N ALA A 9 -19.90 6.23 -16.71
CA ALA A 9 -20.12 7.24 -15.70
C ALA A 9 -18.73 7.46 -15.07
N ALA A 10 -18.16 8.65 -15.29
CA ALA A 10 -17.00 9.12 -14.56
C ALA A 10 -17.38 9.09 -13.07
N LEU A 11 -17.03 7.99 -12.41
CA LEU A 11 -17.08 7.87 -10.98
C LEU A 11 -15.82 8.59 -10.48
N VAL A 12 -15.88 9.92 -10.51
CA VAL A 12 -15.13 10.72 -9.54
C VAL A 12 -15.71 10.29 -8.19
N ILE A 13 -15.13 9.25 -7.59
CA ILE A 13 -15.35 8.98 -6.17
C ILE A 13 -14.68 10.16 -5.49
N ALA A 14 -15.49 11.18 -5.17
CA ALA A 14 -15.14 12.13 -4.14
C ALA A 14 -14.77 11.31 -2.89
N SER A 15 -13.50 11.40 -2.50
CA SER A 15 -12.87 10.79 -1.34
C SER A 15 -13.44 11.29 0.00
N SER A 16 -14.73 11.13 0.22
CA SER A 16 -15.43 11.70 1.38
C SER A 16 -16.24 10.68 2.18
N ALA A 17 -15.83 9.41 2.19
CA ALA A 17 -16.13 8.60 3.38
C ALA A 17 -15.27 9.14 4.53
N PRO A 18 -15.82 9.45 5.73
CA PRO A 18 -15.08 9.88 6.93
C PRO A 18 -14.02 8.89 7.45
N TRP A 19 -13.75 7.83 6.70
CA TRP A 19 -12.94 6.68 7.02
C TRP A 19 -11.46 7.02 7.23
N ALA A 20 -10.92 8.10 6.64
CA ALA A 20 -9.47 8.32 6.63
C ALA A 20 -8.83 8.86 7.93
N GLN A 21 -9.59 9.35 8.92
CA GLN A 21 -8.96 10.12 10.01
C GLN A 21 -8.59 9.32 11.27
N ASP A 22 -9.03 8.07 11.39
CA ASP A 22 -8.99 7.27 12.63
C ASP A 22 -8.41 5.84 12.45
N HIS A 23 -7.58 5.59 11.44
CA HIS A 23 -6.95 4.28 11.23
C HIS A 23 -5.43 4.30 11.45
N PRO A 24 -4.81 3.13 11.74
CA PRO A 24 -3.36 2.99 11.73
C PRO A 24 -2.78 3.30 10.32
N GLY A 25 -3.54 3.02 9.26
CA GLY A 25 -3.24 3.42 7.89
C GLY A 25 -3.67 4.86 7.62
N LYS A 26 -2.72 5.80 7.63
CA LYS A 26 -2.99 7.21 7.28
C LYS A 26 -3.33 7.39 5.80
N GLY A 27 -2.87 6.47 4.95
CA GLY A 27 -2.94 6.63 3.50
C GLY A 27 -2.23 7.90 3.04
N PRO A 28 -2.59 8.43 1.85
CA PRO A 28 -1.98 9.62 1.29
C PRO A 28 -2.21 10.85 2.17
N ILE A 29 -1.19 11.70 2.27
CA ILE A 29 -1.27 12.97 2.98
C ILE A 29 -0.87 14.06 2.00
N GLY A 30 -1.73 15.04 1.80
CA GLY A 30 -1.51 16.09 0.81
C GLY A 30 -1.62 15.59 -0.63
N HIS A 31 -1.47 16.52 -1.56
CA HIS A 31 -1.56 16.28 -3.01
C HIS A 31 -0.21 16.48 -3.71
N ASP A 32 0.78 17.00 -2.99
CA ASP A 32 2.16 17.14 -3.43
C ASP A 32 3.11 17.20 -2.23
N ASN A 33 4.42 17.15 -2.51
CA ASN A 33 5.47 17.25 -1.49
C ASN A 33 5.80 18.68 -1.02
N GLY A 34 5.05 19.70 -1.45
CA GLY A 34 5.28 21.12 -1.12
C GLY A 34 6.51 21.77 -1.78
N ALA A 35 7.27 21.05 -2.61
CA ALA A 35 8.45 21.61 -3.27
C ALA A 35 8.05 22.57 -4.40
N TYR A 36 8.61 23.78 -4.40
CA TYR A 36 8.41 24.79 -5.44
C TYR A 36 9.76 25.30 -5.96
N PHE A 37 9.90 25.35 -7.28
CA PHE A 37 11.08 25.88 -7.94
C PHE A 37 10.68 26.88 -9.04
N ALA A 38 11.31 28.06 -9.04
CA ALA A 38 11.05 29.08 -10.04
C ALA A 38 11.70 28.72 -11.39
N CYS A 39 10.97 28.91 -12.49
CA CYS A 39 11.45 28.59 -13.83
C CYS A 39 12.75 29.33 -14.18
N THR A 40 13.73 28.61 -14.70
CA THR A 40 14.93 29.20 -15.31
C THR A 40 14.92 29.06 -16.82
N GLY A 41 14.28 28.01 -17.35
CA GLY A 41 14.52 27.52 -18.70
C GLY A 41 15.83 26.76 -18.81
N VAL A 42 16.04 26.14 -19.97
CA VAL A 42 17.23 25.32 -20.24
C VAL A 42 18.49 26.19 -20.11
N THR A 43 19.44 25.72 -19.31
CA THR A 43 20.73 26.38 -19.10
C THR A 43 21.88 25.53 -19.63
N SER A 44 23.00 26.15 -20.00
CA SER A 44 24.23 25.41 -20.37
C SER A 44 25.09 25.04 -19.15
N SER A 45 24.91 25.73 -18.02
CA SER A 45 25.66 25.51 -16.76
C SER A 45 24.73 25.59 -15.55
N GLY A 46 24.94 24.73 -14.56
CA GLY A 46 24.10 24.64 -13.36
C GLY A 46 22.79 23.90 -13.60
N LEU A 47 22.06 23.66 -12.51
CA LEU A 47 20.74 23.04 -12.55
C LEU A 47 19.71 24.00 -13.17
N ALA A 48 18.82 23.45 -13.98
CA ALA A 48 17.71 24.17 -14.59
C ALA A 48 16.37 23.74 -13.98
N VAL A 49 15.42 24.68 -14.00
CA VAL A 49 14.00 24.40 -13.80
C VAL A 49 13.33 24.69 -15.14
N ILE A 50 12.93 23.62 -15.82
CA ILE A 50 12.35 23.64 -17.16
C ILE A 50 10.83 23.59 -17.02
N CYS A 51 10.18 24.68 -17.39
CA CYS A 51 8.74 24.86 -17.26
C CYS A 51 8.00 24.41 -18.52
N VAL A 52 6.96 23.60 -18.31
CA VAL A 52 6.15 22.96 -19.37
C VAL A 52 4.72 23.45 -19.27
N ARG A 53 4.14 23.84 -20.41
CA ARG A 53 2.72 24.20 -20.54
C ARG A 53 2.22 23.75 -21.91
N ASN A 54 1.01 23.20 -22.00
CA ASN A 54 0.44 22.60 -23.22
C ASN A 54 0.46 23.49 -24.49
N ASP A 55 0.44 24.82 -24.34
CA ASP A 55 0.50 25.78 -25.45
C ASP A 55 1.92 26.35 -25.68
N GLY A 56 2.90 25.81 -24.97
CA GLY A 56 4.30 26.19 -25.03
C GLY A 56 4.99 25.74 -26.32
N SER A 57 6.06 26.44 -26.67
CA SER A 57 6.94 26.11 -27.81
C SER A 57 8.35 26.67 -27.63
N GLY A 58 8.67 27.07 -26.40
CA GLY A 58 9.84 27.86 -26.06
C GLY A 58 10.99 27.04 -25.47
N ASN A 59 11.82 27.74 -24.68
CA ASN A 59 13.05 27.20 -24.08
C ASN A 59 12.85 26.71 -22.63
N GLY A 60 11.61 26.60 -22.16
CA GLY A 60 11.27 26.17 -20.80
C GLY A 60 11.40 27.26 -19.74
N SER A 61 11.64 28.52 -20.12
CA SER A 61 11.54 29.65 -19.17
C SER A 61 10.08 29.95 -18.84
N GLN A 62 9.81 30.67 -17.75
CA GLN A 62 8.44 31.08 -17.38
C GLN A 62 7.72 31.82 -18.52
N ALA A 63 8.46 32.67 -19.26
CA ALA A 63 7.92 33.45 -20.37
C ALA A 63 7.74 32.64 -21.66
N ASN A 64 8.52 31.57 -21.84
CA ASN A 64 8.50 30.73 -23.04
C ASN A 64 8.59 29.25 -22.63
N PRO A 65 7.52 28.69 -22.03
CA PRO A 65 7.50 27.30 -21.59
C PRO A 65 7.61 26.33 -22.77
N MET A 66 8.05 25.11 -22.49
CA MET A 66 8.04 24.01 -23.47
C MET A 66 6.62 23.45 -23.64
N GLY A 67 6.33 22.90 -24.83
CA GLY A 67 5.00 22.42 -25.20
C GLY A 67 4.65 21.01 -24.76
N SER A 68 5.63 20.21 -24.34
CA SER A 68 5.42 18.83 -23.90
C SER A 68 6.41 18.42 -22.82
N ILE A 69 6.06 17.44 -22.00
CA ILE A 69 6.94 16.88 -20.97
C ILE A 69 8.11 16.17 -21.66
N GLN A 70 7.89 15.45 -22.78
CA GLN A 70 8.98 14.81 -23.51
C GLN A 70 10.04 15.83 -23.99
N ALA A 71 9.64 16.98 -24.52
CA ALA A 71 10.60 18.00 -24.96
C ALA A 71 11.47 18.52 -23.80
N ALA A 72 10.90 18.63 -22.60
CA ALA A 72 11.65 18.99 -21.40
C ALA A 72 12.61 17.88 -20.96
N ILE A 73 12.19 16.62 -20.99
CA ILE A 73 13.05 15.46 -20.69
C ILE A 73 14.25 15.40 -21.65
N ASP A 74 14.01 15.63 -22.94
CA ASP A 74 15.05 15.61 -23.97
C ASP A 74 16.10 16.70 -23.70
N ALA A 75 15.64 17.91 -23.37
CA ALA A 75 16.48 19.07 -23.11
C ALA A 75 17.16 19.09 -21.74
N ALA A 76 16.63 18.36 -20.76
CA ALA A 76 17.13 18.32 -19.39
C ALA A 76 18.51 17.65 -19.28
N LYS A 77 19.26 18.05 -18.26
CA LYS A 77 20.49 17.39 -17.79
C LYS A 77 20.23 16.71 -16.44
N ALA A 78 21.16 15.84 -16.02
CA ALA A 78 21.09 15.22 -14.70
C ALA A 78 20.95 16.27 -13.58
N GLY A 79 19.99 16.05 -12.69
CA GLY A 79 19.62 16.92 -11.58
C GLY A 79 18.62 18.04 -11.91
N ASP A 80 18.25 18.24 -13.17
CA ASP A 80 17.29 19.29 -13.54
C ASP A 80 15.87 18.95 -13.03
N VAL A 81 15.09 20.00 -12.80
CA VAL A 81 13.68 19.93 -12.42
C VAL A 81 12.81 20.25 -13.64
N ILE A 82 11.78 19.44 -13.86
CA ILE A 82 10.72 19.70 -14.85
C ILE A 82 9.46 20.11 -14.08
N ALA A 83 9.08 21.37 -14.21
CA ALA A 83 7.91 21.95 -13.56
C ALA A 83 6.75 22.05 -14.57
N VAL A 84 5.67 21.32 -14.33
CA VAL A 84 4.58 21.17 -15.30
C VAL A 84 3.34 21.91 -14.81
N ALA A 85 2.89 22.88 -15.62
CA ALA A 85 1.70 23.64 -15.34
C ALA A 85 0.43 22.78 -15.45
N ALA A 86 -0.64 23.20 -14.78
CA ALA A 86 -1.96 22.62 -14.88
C ALA A 86 -2.41 22.45 -16.34
N GLY A 87 -3.03 21.31 -16.62
CA GLY A 87 -3.45 20.94 -17.97
C GLY A 87 -3.37 19.43 -18.21
N THR A 88 -3.89 19.00 -19.35
CA THR A 88 -3.91 17.60 -19.78
C THR A 88 -2.96 17.39 -20.94
N TYR A 89 -1.85 16.71 -20.68
CA TYR A 89 -0.81 16.40 -21.64
C TYR A 89 -1.07 15.00 -22.21
N VAL A 90 -1.54 14.94 -23.46
CA VAL A 90 -1.75 13.66 -24.15
C VAL A 90 -0.43 13.22 -24.77
N GLU A 91 0.34 12.46 -24.02
CA GLU A 91 1.69 12.01 -24.37
C GLU A 91 2.09 10.75 -23.59
N ASN A 92 3.17 10.11 -24.03
CA ASN A 92 3.75 8.94 -23.38
C ASN A 92 5.25 9.20 -23.15
N PRO A 93 5.65 10.03 -22.16
CA PRO A 93 7.04 10.44 -22.03
C PRO A 93 7.93 9.29 -21.57
N VAL A 94 9.15 9.28 -22.10
CA VAL A 94 10.15 8.23 -21.88
C VAL A 94 11.50 8.86 -21.51
N LEU A 95 12.09 8.37 -20.42
CA LEU A 95 13.46 8.67 -20.03
C LEU A 95 14.31 7.38 -20.08
N GLY A 96 15.18 7.28 -21.10
CA GLY A 96 16.02 6.10 -21.33
C GLY A 96 15.30 5.00 -22.13
N SER A 97 15.87 3.79 -22.14
CA SER A 97 15.28 2.60 -22.77
C SER A 97 15.83 1.32 -22.15
N GLU A 98 15.20 0.17 -22.43
CA GLU A 98 15.64 -1.16 -21.97
C GLU A 98 17.10 -1.49 -22.32
N THR A 99 17.63 -0.94 -23.41
CA THR A 99 19.00 -1.18 -23.88
C THR A 99 19.96 -0.04 -23.58
N GLU A 100 19.44 1.14 -23.21
CA GLU A 100 20.24 2.33 -22.91
C GLU A 100 19.57 3.11 -21.78
N TYR A 101 19.93 2.78 -20.54
CA TYR A 101 19.45 3.46 -19.36
C TYR A 101 20.02 4.88 -19.30
N SER A 102 19.19 5.85 -18.95
CA SER A 102 19.60 7.24 -18.82
C SER A 102 20.37 7.48 -17.52
N SER A 103 21.48 8.20 -17.59
CA SER A 103 22.17 8.73 -16.42
C SER A 103 21.55 10.03 -15.88
N LYS A 104 20.48 10.54 -16.51
CA LYS A 104 19.76 11.72 -16.02
C LYS A 104 18.88 11.30 -14.85
N ASN A 105 19.26 11.69 -13.64
CA ASN A 105 18.33 11.69 -12.52
C ASN A 105 17.50 12.98 -12.57
N LEU A 106 16.18 12.89 -12.75
CA LEU A 106 15.31 14.06 -12.96
C LEU A 106 14.24 14.15 -11.87
N THR A 107 13.82 15.37 -11.55
CA THR A 107 12.67 15.63 -10.69
C THR A 107 11.54 16.21 -11.52
N LEU A 108 10.45 15.46 -11.69
CA LEU A 108 9.24 15.89 -12.39
C LEU A 108 8.20 16.29 -11.35
N LEU A 109 7.67 17.51 -11.46
CA LEU A 109 6.69 18.08 -10.54
C LEU A 109 5.47 18.61 -11.31
N GLY A 110 4.31 18.01 -11.09
CA GLY A 110 3.02 18.55 -11.51
C GLY A 110 2.49 19.57 -10.50
N GLY A 111 1.34 20.18 -10.79
CA GLY A 111 0.68 21.08 -9.83
C GLY A 111 1.06 22.55 -9.93
N TYR A 112 1.73 23.00 -11.01
CA TYR A 112 2.06 24.42 -11.14
C TYR A 112 0.88 25.22 -11.70
N ALA A 113 0.66 26.43 -11.17
CA ALA A 113 -0.23 27.41 -11.80
C ALA A 113 0.22 27.72 -13.23
N SER A 114 -0.69 28.15 -14.11
CA SER A 114 -0.38 28.41 -15.53
C SER A 114 0.64 29.54 -15.74
N ASP A 115 0.82 30.41 -14.75
CA ASP A 115 1.84 31.46 -14.69
C ASP A 115 3.11 31.03 -13.93
N PHE A 116 3.15 29.82 -13.38
CA PHE A 116 4.21 29.26 -12.53
C PHE A 116 4.50 30.05 -11.24
N GLY A 117 3.56 30.89 -10.78
CA GLY A 117 3.71 31.69 -9.56
C GLY A 117 3.55 30.91 -8.26
N SER A 118 2.91 29.75 -8.32
CA SER A 118 2.66 28.86 -7.19
C SER A 118 2.55 27.41 -7.64
N ARG A 119 2.69 26.49 -6.68
CA ARG A 119 2.43 25.07 -6.86
C ARG A 119 1.50 24.55 -5.77
N ASP A 120 0.48 23.82 -6.20
CA ASP A 120 -0.52 23.12 -5.41
C ASP A 120 -1.20 22.12 -6.36
N ALA A 121 -0.88 20.85 -6.23
CA ALA A 121 -1.38 19.81 -7.14
C ALA A 121 -2.88 19.53 -6.99
N GLU A 122 -3.52 19.96 -5.90
CA GLU A 122 -4.98 19.93 -5.75
C GLU A 122 -5.63 21.05 -6.56
N ALA A 123 -5.09 22.27 -6.44
CA ALA A 123 -5.65 23.45 -7.11
C ALA A 123 -5.29 23.51 -8.61
N PHE A 124 -4.13 22.99 -9.00
CA PHE A 124 -3.54 23.15 -10.34
C PHE A 124 -3.25 21.79 -10.99
N VAL A 125 -4.28 20.95 -11.10
CA VAL A 125 -4.18 19.58 -11.60
C VAL A 125 -3.40 19.47 -12.91
N THR A 126 -2.34 18.68 -12.89
CA THR A 126 -1.55 18.28 -14.06
C THR A 126 -1.83 16.81 -14.39
N THR A 127 -2.36 16.55 -15.58
CA THR A 127 -2.67 15.20 -16.04
C THR A 127 -1.74 14.79 -17.17
N ILE A 128 -1.08 13.64 -17.04
CA ILE A 128 -0.45 12.92 -18.14
C ILE A 128 -1.45 11.84 -18.59
N ASP A 129 -1.93 11.96 -19.82
CA ASP A 129 -2.92 11.07 -20.41
C ASP A 129 -2.23 10.24 -21.51
N GLY A 130 -2.15 8.92 -21.30
CA GLY A 130 -1.49 8.01 -22.24
C GLY A 130 -2.27 7.77 -23.54
N GLY A 131 -3.48 8.32 -23.67
CA GLY A 131 -4.31 8.26 -24.87
C GLY A 131 -4.77 6.85 -25.26
N LEU A 132 -4.66 5.88 -24.34
CA LEU A 132 -4.87 4.46 -24.59
C LEU A 132 -3.97 3.89 -25.69
N THR A 133 -2.74 4.42 -25.84
CA THR A 133 -1.81 3.97 -26.90
C THR A 133 -0.58 3.21 -26.38
N ALA A 134 -0.08 3.56 -25.20
CA ALA A 134 1.10 2.95 -24.58
C ALA A 134 1.10 3.20 -23.05
N ARG A 135 2.19 2.79 -22.37
CA ARG A 135 2.50 3.20 -20.98
C ARG A 135 2.46 4.73 -20.87
N VAL A 136 1.92 5.27 -19.78
CA VAL A 136 1.81 6.74 -19.64
C VAL A 136 3.18 7.38 -19.40
N MET A 137 3.96 6.84 -18.46
CA MET A 137 5.30 7.34 -18.14
C MET A 137 6.29 6.19 -18.01
N THR A 138 7.44 6.29 -18.68
CA THR A 138 8.47 5.23 -18.68
C THR A 138 9.83 5.76 -18.26
N PHE A 139 10.48 5.07 -17.33
CA PHE A 139 11.82 5.37 -16.84
C PHE A 139 12.71 4.13 -16.94
N TYR A 140 13.85 4.28 -17.59
CA TYR A 140 15.00 3.38 -17.50
C TYR A 140 16.19 4.24 -17.08
N VAL A 141 16.54 4.21 -15.79
CA VAL A 141 17.51 5.15 -15.22
C VAL A 141 18.62 4.46 -14.45
N ILE A 142 19.84 4.94 -14.64
CA ILE A 142 20.96 4.67 -13.72
C ILE A 142 20.95 5.81 -12.71
N ALA A 143 20.27 5.60 -11.59
CA ALA A 143 20.15 6.58 -10.54
C ALA A 143 21.36 6.48 -9.59
N ASN A 144 22.24 7.48 -9.63
CA ASN A 144 23.28 7.71 -8.60
C ASN A 144 22.90 8.84 -7.64
N ALA A 145 21.73 9.43 -7.86
CA ALA A 145 21.08 10.45 -7.07
C ALA A 145 19.56 10.29 -7.28
N GLU A 146 18.76 11.02 -6.51
CA GLU A 146 17.30 10.88 -6.55
C GLU A 146 16.72 11.21 -7.93
N SER A 147 15.83 10.34 -8.41
CA SER A 147 14.85 10.61 -9.47
C SER A 147 13.46 10.64 -8.83
N ARG A 148 12.59 11.55 -9.27
CA ARG A 148 11.26 11.73 -8.67
C ARG A 148 10.19 12.06 -9.69
N ILE A 149 8.99 11.54 -9.47
CA ILE A 149 7.74 12.00 -10.07
C ILE A 149 6.72 12.34 -8.97
N ASP A 150 6.23 13.57 -8.96
CA ASP A 150 5.37 14.09 -7.89
C ASP A 150 4.21 14.98 -8.37
N GLY A 151 3.01 14.74 -7.83
CA GLY A 151 1.84 15.63 -8.01
C GLY A 151 1.18 15.54 -9.38
N PHE A 152 1.16 14.36 -10.00
CA PHE A 152 0.50 14.13 -11.29
C PHE A 152 -0.76 13.27 -11.16
N VAL A 153 -1.73 13.53 -12.03
CA VAL A 153 -2.72 12.53 -12.44
C VAL A 153 -2.14 11.76 -13.62
N VAL A 154 -2.07 10.43 -13.54
CA VAL A 154 -1.53 9.53 -14.56
C VAL A 154 -2.65 8.58 -14.96
N THR A 155 -3.07 8.62 -16.23
CA THR A 155 -4.27 7.88 -16.66
C THR A 155 -4.23 7.42 -18.10
N HIS A 156 -5.15 6.52 -18.47
CA HIS A 156 -5.35 6.00 -19.82
C HIS A 156 -4.08 5.39 -20.44
N GLY A 157 -3.27 4.72 -19.63
CA GLY A 157 -2.21 3.86 -20.16
C GLY A 157 -2.77 2.56 -20.73
N VAL A 158 -2.01 1.93 -21.63
CA VAL A 158 -2.20 0.52 -22.02
C VAL A 158 -0.84 -0.18 -22.18
N THR A 159 -0.77 -1.46 -21.82
CA THR A 159 0.34 -2.36 -22.19
C THR A 159 -0.20 -3.47 -23.07
N SER A 160 0.64 -3.95 -23.98
CA SER A 160 0.34 -5.08 -24.83
C SER A 160 1.35 -6.20 -24.59
N THR A 161 0.96 -7.42 -24.97
CA THR A 161 1.82 -8.60 -24.99
C THR A 161 3.11 -8.42 -25.80
N ALA A 162 3.19 -7.39 -26.67
CA ALA A 162 4.39 -7.05 -27.42
C ALA A 162 5.45 -6.27 -26.60
N THR A 163 5.10 -5.76 -25.41
CA THR A 163 5.95 -4.82 -24.66
C THR A 163 6.66 -5.34 -23.41
N GLY A 164 6.38 -6.57 -22.93
CA GLY A 164 7.11 -7.22 -21.81
C GLY A 164 7.16 -6.44 -20.47
N ASN A 165 6.81 -7.07 -19.34
CA ASN A 165 6.83 -6.52 -17.97
C ASN A 165 6.08 -5.18 -17.77
N SER A 166 4.81 -5.28 -17.38
CA SER A 166 3.84 -4.18 -17.43
C SER A 166 3.88 -3.24 -16.23
N GLY A 167 3.59 -1.97 -16.49
CA GLY A 167 3.60 -0.81 -15.58
C GLY A 167 2.79 0.27 -16.27
N GLY A 168 1.47 0.12 -16.25
CA GLY A 168 0.58 0.75 -17.22
C GLY A 168 0.49 2.26 -17.18
N GLY A 169 0.39 2.78 -15.95
CA GLY A 169 0.59 4.20 -15.67
C GLY A 169 2.08 4.52 -15.67
N ILE A 170 2.80 4.01 -14.67
CA ILE A 170 4.23 4.25 -14.49
C ILE A 170 5.00 2.93 -14.61
N HIS A 171 5.98 2.90 -15.50
CA HIS A 171 6.98 1.85 -15.58
C HIS A 171 8.33 2.45 -15.21
N ALA A 172 8.96 1.94 -14.15
CA ALA A 172 10.25 2.40 -13.67
C ALA A 172 11.21 1.22 -13.49
N GLU A 173 12.26 1.20 -14.29
CA GLU A 173 13.38 0.27 -14.17
C GLU A 173 14.62 1.08 -13.76
N GLN A 174 15.19 0.72 -12.62
CA GLN A 174 16.27 1.46 -11.99
C GLN A 174 17.51 0.59 -11.81
N MET A 175 18.67 1.17 -12.12
CA MET A 175 19.99 0.68 -11.72
C MET A 175 20.69 1.72 -10.84
N GLY A 176 21.78 1.32 -10.18
CA GLY A 176 22.63 2.23 -9.38
C GLY A 176 22.28 2.25 -7.89
N SER A 177 22.60 3.35 -7.21
CA SER A 177 22.54 3.46 -5.73
C SER A 177 21.61 4.57 -5.20
N GLY A 178 21.12 5.44 -6.07
CA GLY A 178 20.17 6.49 -5.71
C GLY A 178 18.74 5.94 -5.52
N PRO A 179 17.86 6.67 -4.81
CA PRO A 179 16.46 6.31 -4.73
C PRO A 179 15.67 6.75 -5.98
N PHE A 180 14.70 5.94 -6.39
CA PHE A 180 13.63 6.35 -7.30
C PHE A 180 12.34 6.55 -6.51
N VAL A 181 11.79 7.77 -6.55
CA VAL A 181 10.64 8.15 -5.73
C VAL A 181 9.41 8.45 -6.58
N ILE A 182 8.34 7.71 -6.33
CA ILE A 182 7.00 7.96 -6.90
C ILE A 182 6.15 8.49 -5.75
N SER A 183 5.76 9.77 -5.79
CA SER A 183 5.06 10.41 -4.67
C SER A 183 3.86 11.26 -5.04
N HIS A 184 2.80 11.25 -4.23
CA HIS A 184 1.62 12.13 -4.42
C HIS A 184 0.99 12.09 -5.81
N ASN A 185 0.99 10.93 -6.48
CA ASN A 185 0.34 10.78 -7.77
C ASN A 185 -1.02 10.09 -7.62
N LEU A 186 -1.96 10.46 -8.49
CA LEU A 186 -3.21 9.75 -8.72
C LEU A 186 -3.06 8.88 -9.98
N ILE A 187 -3.01 7.57 -9.83
CA ILE A 187 -2.72 6.61 -10.91
C ILE A 187 -3.93 5.72 -11.14
N VAL A 188 -4.65 5.97 -12.23
CA VAL A 188 -6.01 5.46 -12.42
C VAL A 188 -6.35 5.04 -13.84
N ASP A 189 -7.37 4.18 -13.95
CA ASP A 189 -8.05 3.79 -15.19
C ASP A 189 -7.09 3.15 -16.19
N TYR A 190 -6.48 2.05 -15.74
CA TYR A 190 -5.53 1.30 -16.55
C TYR A 190 -6.00 -0.11 -16.86
N HIS A 191 -5.72 -0.55 -18.10
CA HIS A 191 -6.10 -1.84 -18.61
C HIS A 191 -4.89 -2.54 -19.25
N THR A 192 -4.34 -3.58 -18.62
CA THR A 192 -3.58 -4.59 -19.38
C THR A 192 -4.55 -5.35 -20.29
N ASP A 193 -4.07 -5.90 -21.40
CA ASP A 193 -4.84 -6.92 -22.11
C ASP A 193 -5.20 -8.06 -21.13
N PRO A 194 -6.49 -8.40 -20.92
CA PRO A 194 -6.91 -9.45 -19.99
C PRO A 194 -6.48 -10.84 -20.47
N ALA A 195 -5.98 -10.98 -21.70
CA ALA A 195 -5.31 -12.17 -22.18
C ALA A 195 -3.83 -12.25 -21.76
N ASP A 196 -3.24 -11.14 -21.27
CA ASP A 196 -1.86 -11.09 -20.80
C ASP A 196 -1.79 -11.41 -19.30
N ASN A 197 -1.84 -12.71 -19.01
CA ASN A 197 -1.86 -13.23 -17.65
C ASN A 197 -0.53 -13.02 -16.89
N GLU A 198 0.55 -12.64 -17.57
CA GLU A 198 1.85 -12.35 -16.94
C GLU A 198 2.16 -10.85 -16.91
N ALA A 199 1.20 -9.99 -17.25
CA ALA A 199 1.37 -8.57 -17.06
C ALA A 199 1.42 -8.24 -15.57
N HIS A 200 2.43 -7.49 -15.14
CA HIS A 200 2.60 -7.02 -13.77
C HIS A 200 2.07 -5.58 -13.60
N GLY A 201 1.78 -5.14 -12.37
CA GLY A 201 1.77 -3.73 -12.00
C GLY A 201 0.87 -2.82 -12.84
N GLY A 202 -0.45 -3.01 -12.80
CA GLY A 202 -1.37 -2.30 -13.69
C GLY A 202 -1.19 -0.78 -13.61
N GLY A 203 -1.25 -0.21 -12.40
CA GLY A 203 -0.92 1.19 -12.20
C GLY A 203 0.58 1.46 -12.30
N ILE A 204 1.35 0.76 -11.48
CA ILE A 204 2.80 0.95 -11.36
C ILE A 204 3.51 -0.40 -11.45
N LEU A 205 4.56 -0.45 -12.27
CA LEU A 205 5.68 -1.35 -12.05
C LEU A 205 6.94 -0.56 -11.75
N ALA A 206 7.59 -0.92 -10.66
CA ALA A 206 8.88 -0.37 -10.30
C ALA A 206 9.83 -1.51 -9.93
N ASN A 207 10.95 -1.61 -10.62
CA ASN A 207 11.95 -2.65 -10.40
C ASN A 207 13.33 -2.02 -10.28
N ALA A 208 14.09 -2.47 -9.30
CA ALA A 208 15.45 -2.02 -9.07
C ALA A 208 16.42 -3.20 -9.19
N VAL A 209 17.26 -3.18 -10.22
CA VAL A 209 18.17 -4.28 -10.55
C VAL A 209 19.59 -3.95 -10.12
N ASP A 210 20.25 -4.87 -9.41
CA ASP A 210 21.66 -4.76 -9.04
C ASP A 210 22.56 -5.47 -10.06
N TRP A 211 23.47 -4.69 -10.66
CA TRP A 211 24.47 -5.19 -11.60
C TRP A 211 25.90 -4.84 -11.14
N ASP A 212 26.05 -4.05 -10.08
CA ASP A 212 27.34 -3.47 -9.65
C ASP A 212 27.59 -3.48 -8.12
N GLY A 213 26.74 -4.18 -7.36
CA GLY A 213 26.78 -4.29 -5.90
C GLY A 213 26.09 -3.13 -5.17
N GLY A 214 25.21 -2.38 -5.85
CA GLY A 214 24.44 -1.30 -5.27
C GLY A 214 23.20 -1.79 -4.50
N GLU A 215 22.70 -0.98 -3.56
CA GLU A 215 21.42 -1.22 -2.86
C GLU A 215 20.38 -0.15 -3.24
N PRO A 216 19.93 -0.12 -4.52
CA PRO A 216 18.96 0.86 -4.99
C PRO A 216 17.66 0.76 -4.20
N ALA A 217 16.97 1.90 -4.09
CA ALA A 217 15.71 1.97 -3.37
C ALA A 217 14.57 2.50 -4.23
N ILE A 218 13.50 1.71 -4.28
CA ILE A 218 12.22 2.18 -4.78
C ILE A 218 11.41 2.70 -3.58
N VAL A 219 11.00 3.97 -3.66
CA VAL A 219 10.14 4.60 -2.65
C VAL A 219 8.82 4.98 -3.33
N ILE A 220 7.72 4.40 -2.85
CA ILE A 220 6.37 4.71 -3.30
C ILE A 220 5.59 5.22 -2.10
N GLU A 221 5.27 6.50 -2.12
CA GLU A 221 4.70 7.19 -0.97
C GLU A 221 3.57 8.15 -1.32
N HIS A 222 2.54 8.22 -0.47
CA HIS A 222 1.46 9.19 -0.65
C HIS A 222 0.71 9.11 -2.00
N ASN A 223 0.75 7.98 -2.70
CA ASN A 223 0.04 7.81 -3.96
C ASN A 223 -1.36 7.23 -3.73
N THR A 224 -2.28 7.59 -4.61
CA THR A 224 -3.54 6.88 -4.80
C THR A 224 -3.43 6.05 -6.08
N VAL A 225 -3.51 4.73 -5.95
CA VAL A 225 -3.46 3.77 -7.07
C VAL A 225 -4.80 3.03 -7.11
N SER A 226 -5.64 3.35 -8.09
CA SER A 226 -7.01 2.82 -8.11
C SER A 226 -7.56 2.48 -9.48
N ASN A 227 -8.44 1.48 -9.53
CA ASN A 227 -9.11 1.03 -10.77
C ASN A 227 -8.12 0.61 -11.87
N ASN A 228 -7.03 -0.05 -11.49
CA ASN A 228 -6.06 -0.61 -12.41
C ASN A 228 -6.22 -2.13 -12.50
N THR A 229 -5.97 -2.68 -13.69
CA THR A 229 -5.99 -4.13 -13.95
C THR A 229 -4.63 -4.59 -14.46
N ALA A 230 -4.13 -5.71 -13.94
CA ALA A 230 -2.97 -6.46 -14.46
C ALA A 230 -3.11 -7.96 -14.18
N GLY A 231 -2.27 -8.79 -14.80
CA GLY A 231 -2.17 -10.22 -14.48
C GLY A 231 -1.83 -10.44 -13.00
N LYS A 232 -0.76 -9.80 -12.52
CA LYS A 232 -0.30 -9.82 -11.12
C LYS A 232 -0.04 -8.40 -10.61
N GLY A 233 -0.36 -8.13 -9.36
CA GLY A 233 -0.20 -6.79 -8.80
C GLY A 233 -1.07 -5.77 -9.53
N GLY A 234 -2.40 -5.97 -9.50
CA GLY A 234 -3.36 -5.19 -10.29
C GLY A 234 -3.15 -3.67 -10.18
N GLY A 235 -2.83 -3.19 -8.97
CA GLY A 235 -2.40 -1.82 -8.74
C GLY A 235 -0.89 -1.65 -8.91
N LEU A 236 -0.13 -2.46 -8.20
CA LEU A 236 1.31 -2.27 -8.02
C LEU A 236 2.07 -3.60 -8.10
N THR A 237 3.17 -3.61 -8.87
CA THR A 237 4.24 -4.59 -8.72
C THR A 237 5.55 -3.87 -8.40
N VAL A 238 6.22 -4.26 -7.32
CA VAL A 238 7.55 -3.73 -6.98
C VAL A 238 8.53 -4.84 -6.71
N ALA A 239 9.72 -4.73 -7.31
CA ALA A 239 10.81 -5.64 -7.06
C ALA A 239 12.17 -4.94 -6.89
N GLY A 240 13.12 -5.62 -6.25
CA GLY A 240 14.51 -5.17 -6.13
C GLY A 240 15.13 -5.37 -4.75
N HIS A 241 16.05 -4.48 -4.37
CA HIS A 241 16.85 -4.61 -3.15
C HIS A 241 16.17 -4.01 -1.93
N ARG A 242 15.86 -2.71 -1.99
CA ARG A 242 15.20 -1.98 -0.90
C ARG A 242 13.91 -1.35 -1.39
N ILE A 243 12.79 -1.72 -0.78
CA ILE A 243 11.48 -1.18 -1.13
C ILE A 243 10.90 -0.47 0.08
N VAL A 244 10.37 0.74 -0.14
CA VAL A 244 9.59 1.48 0.85
C VAL A 244 8.22 1.77 0.25
N LEU A 245 7.18 1.11 0.76
CA LEU A 245 5.79 1.38 0.45
C LEU A 245 5.17 2.05 1.66
N ARG A 246 4.88 3.35 1.60
CA ARG A 246 4.30 4.03 2.77
C ARG A 246 3.18 4.99 2.44
N GLN A 247 2.17 5.03 3.30
CA GLN A 247 1.15 6.06 3.22
C GLN A 247 0.46 6.12 1.84
N ASN A 248 0.26 4.98 1.19
CA ASN A 248 -0.47 4.91 -0.08
C ASN A 248 -1.92 4.48 0.16
N LEU A 249 -2.80 4.84 -0.78
CA LEU A 249 -4.13 4.27 -0.93
C LEU A 249 -4.12 3.40 -2.19
N ILE A 250 -4.28 2.09 -2.03
CA ILE A 250 -4.28 1.12 -3.12
C ILE A 250 -5.66 0.45 -3.11
N GLU A 251 -6.54 0.84 -4.03
CA GLU A 251 -7.93 0.42 -3.98
C GLU A 251 -8.59 0.05 -5.31
N ASN A 252 -9.54 -0.88 -5.25
CA ASN A 252 -10.35 -1.28 -6.40
C ASN A 252 -9.50 -1.73 -7.61
N ASN A 253 -8.31 -2.26 -7.36
CA ASN A 253 -7.47 -2.83 -8.41
C ASN A 253 -7.77 -4.31 -8.60
N GLN A 254 -7.53 -4.82 -9.81
CA GLN A 254 -7.87 -6.19 -10.19
C GLN A 254 -6.67 -6.96 -10.75
N GLY A 255 -6.39 -8.09 -10.13
CA GLY A 255 -5.56 -9.16 -10.69
C GLY A 255 -6.38 -10.05 -11.63
N SER A 256 -5.94 -10.21 -12.88
CA SER A 256 -6.55 -11.14 -13.84
C SER A 256 -5.94 -12.54 -13.82
N ASN A 257 -4.78 -12.73 -13.19
CA ASN A 257 -4.19 -14.04 -12.94
C ASN A 257 -4.23 -14.37 -11.44
N ASP A 258 -3.24 -15.10 -10.94
CA ASP A 258 -3.33 -15.87 -9.70
C ASP A 258 -2.75 -15.19 -8.46
N HIS A 259 -2.10 -14.03 -8.57
CA HIS A 259 -1.41 -13.38 -7.44
C HIS A 259 -1.60 -11.86 -7.38
N GLY A 260 -1.81 -11.33 -6.16
CA GLY A 260 -1.67 -9.90 -5.88
C GLY A 260 -2.75 -9.04 -6.54
N GLY A 261 -3.99 -9.10 -6.08
CA GLY A 261 -5.07 -8.27 -6.66
C GLY A 261 -4.77 -6.77 -6.56
N GLY A 262 -4.20 -6.32 -5.43
CA GLY A 262 -3.71 -4.96 -5.23
C GLY A 262 -2.21 -4.84 -5.47
N VAL A 263 -1.42 -5.53 -4.63
CA VAL A 263 0.04 -5.37 -4.56
C VAL A 263 0.76 -6.70 -4.71
N TYR A 264 1.80 -6.71 -5.53
CA TYR A 264 2.82 -7.75 -5.60
C TYR A 264 4.16 -7.13 -5.22
N VAL A 265 4.83 -7.64 -4.17
CA VAL A 265 6.11 -7.09 -3.72
C VAL A 265 7.12 -8.18 -3.43
N SER A 266 8.26 -8.18 -4.15
CA SER A 266 9.32 -9.19 -3.99
C SER A 266 10.68 -8.52 -3.87
N SER A 267 11.33 -8.63 -2.71
CA SER A 267 12.54 -7.85 -2.44
C SER A 267 13.38 -8.37 -1.29
N ALA A 268 14.68 -8.09 -1.32
CA ALA A 268 15.59 -8.46 -0.25
C ALA A 268 15.31 -7.73 1.08
N SER A 269 14.73 -6.53 1.04
CA SER A 269 14.38 -5.71 2.20
C SER A 269 13.22 -4.75 1.91
N THR A 270 12.07 -4.98 2.53
CA THR A 270 10.84 -4.22 2.29
C THR A 270 10.34 -3.59 3.59
N LEU A 271 10.06 -2.29 3.57
CA LEU A 271 9.26 -1.61 4.60
C LEU A 271 7.90 -1.24 4.01
N ILE A 272 6.83 -1.74 4.61
CA ILE A 272 5.45 -1.47 4.21
C ILE A 272 4.73 -0.84 5.39
N SER A 273 4.43 0.46 5.33
CA SER A 273 3.87 1.14 6.52
C SER A 273 2.76 2.14 6.23
N ASN A 274 1.77 2.20 7.12
CA ASN A 274 0.68 3.19 7.09
C ASN A 274 -0.10 3.23 5.77
N ASN A 275 -0.11 2.13 5.01
CA ASN A 275 -0.87 2.04 3.76
C ASN A 275 -2.32 1.64 4.04
N ILE A 276 -3.21 2.04 3.15
CA ILE A 276 -4.56 1.51 3.02
C ILE A 276 -4.61 0.67 1.75
N ILE A 277 -4.90 -0.62 1.89
CA ILE A 277 -5.04 -1.57 0.79
C ILE A 277 -6.44 -2.15 0.86
N ARG A 278 -7.35 -1.73 -0.02
CA ARG A 278 -8.75 -2.10 0.12
C ARG A 278 -9.49 -2.41 -1.17
N ASN A 279 -10.48 -3.30 -1.08
CA ASN A 279 -11.36 -3.65 -2.20
C ASN A 279 -10.60 -4.09 -3.46
N ASN A 280 -9.36 -4.56 -3.32
CA ASN A 280 -8.62 -5.15 -4.43
C ASN A 280 -9.04 -6.60 -4.59
N ALA A 281 -9.02 -7.10 -5.82
CA ALA A 281 -9.60 -8.40 -6.13
C ALA A 281 -8.76 -9.20 -7.12
N ILE A 282 -8.74 -10.52 -6.94
CA ILE A 282 -8.36 -11.47 -7.98
C ILE A 282 -9.64 -12.05 -8.57
N GLY A 283 -9.81 -12.02 -9.91
CA GLY A 283 -11.16 -12.25 -10.44
C GLY A 283 -11.32 -12.91 -11.81
N ALA A 284 -10.32 -12.97 -12.69
CA ALA A 284 -10.59 -13.38 -14.07
C ALA A 284 -10.58 -14.90 -14.31
N ILE A 285 -9.85 -15.69 -13.52
CA ILE A 285 -9.65 -17.12 -13.78
C ILE A 285 -10.26 -18.07 -12.74
N GLY A 286 -10.90 -17.53 -11.69
CA GLY A 286 -11.65 -18.32 -10.71
C GLY A 286 -10.81 -19.07 -9.66
N TRP A 287 -9.51 -18.75 -9.54
CA TRP A 287 -8.62 -19.19 -8.47
C TRP A 287 -7.48 -18.15 -8.32
N GLY A 288 -6.76 -18.17 -7.20
CA GLY A 288 -5.68 -17.21 -6.90
C GLY A 288 -5.66 -16.70 -5.45
N TRP A 289 -4.53 -16.06 -5.09
CA TRP A 289 -4.11 -15.76 -3.73
C TRP A 289 -3.58 -14.35 -3.55
N GLY A 290 -3.68 -13.79 -2.34
CA GLY A 290 -3.15 -12.45 -2.06
C GLY A 290 -4.02 -11.35 -2.68
N GLY A 291 -5.31 -11.33 -2.35
CA GLY A 291 -6.27 -10.37 -2.93
C GLY A 291 -5.86 -8.91 -2.70
N GLY A 292 -5.44 -8.57 -1.49
CA GLY A 292 -4.86 -7.27 -1.15
C GLY A 292 -3.40 -7.20 -1.54
N MET A 293 -2.58 -8.08 -0.95
CA MET A 293 -1.14 -8.09 -1.15
C MET A 293 -0.56 -9.51 -1.12
N VAL A 294 0.46 -9.75 -1.94
CA VAL A 294 1.35 -10.91 -1.84
C VAL A 294 2.81 -10.47 -1.67
N ILE A 295 3.54 -11.22 -0.84
CA ILE A 295 4.95 -11.02 -0.49
C ILE A 295 5.70 -12.34 -0.71
N PRO A 296 6.20 -12.61 -1.94
CA PRO A 296 7.00 -13.80 -2.22
C PRO A 296 8.51 -13.52 -2.13
N ASP A 297 9.26 -14.47 -1.56
CA ASP A 297 10.73 -14.48 -1.48
C ASP A 297 11.29 -13.12 -1.01
N ALA A 298 10.76 -12.62 0.11
CA ALA A 298 11.11 -11.30 0.60
C ALA A 298 11.32 -11.24 2.11
N ASN A 299 12.18 -10.32 2.55
CA ASN A 299 12.22 -9.89 3.94
C ASN A 299 11.40 -8.61 4.09
N ALA A 300 10.30 -8.66 4.85
CA ALA A 300 9.40 -7.51 4.96
C ALA A 300 9.05 -7.14 6.41
N ASP A 301 9.07 -5.85 6.71
CA ASP A 301 8.52 -5.26 7.93
C ASP A 301 7.26 -4.49 7.58
N LEU A 302 6.13 -4.96 8.10
CA LEU A 302 4.82 -4.32 7.99
C LEU A 302 4.53 -3.58 9.29
N GLU A 303 4.14 -2.30 9.18
CA GLU A 303 3.71 -1.51 10.33
C GLU A 303 2.50 -0.61 10.04
N GLY A 304 1.43 -0.81 10.80
CA GLY A 304 0.29 0.10 10.82
C GLY A 304 -0.49 0.14 9.50
N ASN A 305 -0.52 -0.95 8.72
CA ASN A 305 -1.32 -0.97 7.50
C ASN A 305 -2.76 -1.41 7.77
N VAL A 306 -3.64 -1.04 6.84
CA VAL A 306 -5.04 -1.45 6.83
C VAL A 306 -5.31 -2.25 5.57
N PHE A 307 -5.78 -3.48 5.76
CA PHE A 307 -6.27 -4.35 4.69
C PHE A 307 -7.77 -4.57 4.88
N ALA A 308 -8.58 -4.04 3.96
CA ALA A 308 -10.03 -4.02 4.11
C ALA A 308 -10.76 -4.47 2.85
N GLY A 309 -11.70 -5.42 2.97
CA GLY A 309 -12.57 -5.75 1.83
C GLY A 309 -11.88 -6.37 0.61
N ASN A 310 -10.63 -6.78 0.71
CA ASN A 310 -9.92 -7.41 -0.40
C ASN A 310 -10.43 -8.84 -0.64
N TYR A 311 -10.37 -9.29 -1.89
CA TYR A 311 -10.94 -10.54 -2.35
C TYR A 311 -9.91 -11.41 -3.06
N SER A 312 -9.80 -12.67 -2.61
CA SER A 312 -9.19 -13.77 -3.36
C SER A 312 -10.25 -14.87 -3.54
N PRO A 313 -10.29 -15.55 -4.69
CA PRO A 313 -11.14 -16.73 -4.87
C PRO A 313 -10.65 -17.91 -4.00
N SER A 314 -9.35 -17.97 -3.67
CA SER A 314 -8.75 -18.95 -2.76
C SER A 314 -8.23 -18.27 -1.48
N LEU A 315 -7.02 -18.57 -1.01
CA LEU A 315 -6.49 -18.16 0.30
C LEU A 315 -5.82 -16.76 0.29
N GLY A 316 -5.67 -16.15 1.47
CA GLY A 316 -4.92 -14.91 1.63
C GLY A 316 -5.62 -13.70 1.02
N SER A 317 -6.91 -13.54 1.27
CA SER A 317 -7.71 -12.44 0.68
C SER A 317 -7.16 -11.07 1.03
N GLN A 318 -6.65 -10.87 2.25
CA GLN A 318 -6.02 -9.61 2.67
C GLN A 318 -4.54 -9.61 2.37
N LEU A 319 -3.83 -10.64 2.83
CA LEU A 319 -2.38 -10.71 2.79
C LEU A 319 -1.90 -12.16 2.64
N PHE A 320 -0.89 -12.33 1.79
CA PHE A 320 -0.24 -13.60 1.53
C PHE A 320 1.28 -13.48 1.63
N TRP A 321 1.90 -14.20 2.58
CA TRP A 321 3.34 -14.41 2.69
C TRP A 321 3.70 -15.73 2.01
N ASP A 322 4.66 -15.71 1.08
CA ASP A 322 4.90 -16.85 0.18
C ASP A 322 6.39 -17.10 -0.10
N GLU A 323 6.71 -18.27 -0.65
CA GLU A 323 8.02 -18.61 -1.23
C GLU A 323 9.21 -18.34 -0.28
N GLY A 324 9.06 -18.69 1.00
CA GLY A 324 10.13 -18.54 2.00
C GLY A 324 10.30 -17.12 2.53
N ALA A 325 9.31 -16.24 2.32
CA ALA A 325 9.31 -14.89 2.85
C ALA A 325 9.40 -14.89 4.39
N SER A 326 10.11 -13.91 4.94
CA SER A 326 10.26 -13.75 6.37
C SER A 326 10.06 -12.32 6.80
N GLY A 327 9.60 -12.08 8.02
CA GLY A 327 9.30 -10.71 8.40
C GLY A 327 8.54 -10.49 9.68
N THR A 328 8.15 -9.25 9.86
CA THR A 328 7.32 -8.83 10.98
C THR A 328 6.07 -8.10 10.52
N MET A 329 5.01 -8.22 11.29
CA MET A 329 3.78 -7.45 11.18
C MET A 329 3.54 -6.76 12.52
N ARG A 330 3.38 -5.44 12.54
CA ARG A 330 3.11 -4.68 13.76
C ARG A 330 1.92 -3.77 13.55
N ASN A 331 0.98 -3.78 14.49
CA ASN A 331 -0.12 -2.81 14.47
C ASN A 331 -0.99 -2.90 13.20
N GLU A 332 -1.07 -4.09 12.60
CA GLU A 332 -1.81 -4.35 11.37
C GLU A 332 -3.32 -4.50 11.66
N LEU A 333 -4.15 -3.93 10.79
CA LEU A 333 -5.61 -4.05 10.85
C LEU A 333 -6.13 -4.75 9.59
N LEU A 334 -6.61 -5.98 9.73
CA LEU A 334 -7.15 -6.81 8.65
C LEU A 334 -8.64 -7.07 8.91
N TYR A 335 -9.54 -6.63 8.02
CA TYR A 335 -10.98 -6.84 8.25
C TYR A 335 -11.84 -6.92 6.98
N GLY A 336 -13.03 -7.50 7.13
CA GLY A 336 -14.11 -7.36 6.15
C GLY A 336 -13.90 -8.04 4.79
N SER A 337 -13.08 -9.11 4.71
CA SER A 337 -12.94 -9.88 3.46
C SER A 337 -14.30 -10.39 2.97
N PRO A 338 -14.68 -10.20 1.69
CA PRO A 338 -15.84 -10.87 1.13
C PRO A 338 -15.64 -12.40 1.12
N CYS A 339 -16.74 -13.15 1.06
CA CYS A 339 -16.63 -14.59 0.91
C CYS A 339 -16.01 -14.98 -0.44
N ASN A 340 -15.10 -15.95 -0.39
CA ASN A 340 -14.37 -16.47 -1.53
C ASN A 340 -15.26 -17.33 -2.45
N GLN A 341 -14.66 -17.89 -3.50
CA GLN A 341 -15.37 -18.73 -4.46
C GLN A 341 -15.86 -20.03 -3.81
N ALA A 342 -17.06 -20.49 -4.21
CA ALA A 342 -17.61 -21.75 -3.72
C ALA A 342 -16.71 -22.95 -4.07
N GLY A 343 -16.45 -23.81 -3.09
CA GLY A 343 -15.62 -25.00 -3.23
C GLY A 343 -14.11 -24.77 -3.04
N GLU A 344 -13.68 -23.55 -2.75
CA GLU A 344 -12.28 -23.20 -2.50
C GLU A 344 -11.99 -23.01 -1.00
N GLN A 345 -10.72 -23.17 -0.61
CA GLN A 345 -10.27 -22.82 0.74
C GLN A 345 -10.17 -21.30 0.89
N ALA A 346 -10.50 -20.80 2.09
CA ALA A 346 -10.63 -19.37 2.35
C ALA A 346 -9.81 -18.94 3.56
N SER A 347 -9.02 -17.88 3.40
CA SER A 347 -8.41 -17.18 4.54
C SER A 347 -8.23 -15.68 4.32
N MET A 348 -8.04 -14.94 5.42
CA MET A 348 -7.66 -13.54 5.38
C MET A 348 -6.15 -13.38 5.26
N LEU A 349 -5.44 -14.07 6.14
CA LEU A 349 -3.99 -14.16 6.15
C LEU A 349 -3.57 -15.57 5.73
N TYR A 350 -2.66 -15.63 4.78
CA TYR A 350 -2.06 -16.89 4.32
C TYR A 350 -0.53 -16.79 4.45
N ILE A 351 0.08 -17.83 5.00
CA ILE A 351 1.52 -17.94 5.18
C ILE A 351 1.92 -19.32 4.63
N ASP A 352 2.56 -19.31 3.47
CA ASP A 352 2.97 -20.49 2.72
C ASP A 352 4.47 -20.46 2.43
N GLY A 353 5.04 -21.63 2.24
CA GLY A 353 6.43 -21.82 1.88
C GLY A 353 6.57 -22.52 0.53
N GLY A 354 7.72 -22.29 -0.11
CA GLY A 354 8.11 -23.00 -1.32
C GLY A 354 9.51 -23.60 -1.18
N SER A 355 10.08 -24.12 -2.26
CA SER A 355 11.48 -24.55 -2.24
C SER A 355 12.37 -23.29 -2.31
N PRO A 356 13.18 -22.95 -1.28
CA PRO A 356 13.88 -23.90 -0.41
C PRO A 356 13.41 -24.00 1.06
N GLY A 357 12.35 -23.32 1.49
CA GLY A 357 11.85 -23.39 2.87
C GLY A 357 10.53 -22.66 3.15
N GLY A 358 10.03 -22.85 4.38
CA GLY A 358 8.82 -22.21 4.89
C GLY A 358 8.94 -20.69 5.05
N SER A 359 7.81 -19.99 4.99
CA SER A 359 7.73 -18.57 5.36
C SER A 359 7.61 -18.38 6.87
N HIS A 360 8.20 -17.33 7.42
CA HIS A 360 8.30 -17.12 8.87
C HIS A 360 7.94 -15.71 9.29
N VAL A 361 6.82 -15.55 10.00
CA VAL A 361 6.26 -14.23 10.33
C VAL A 361 6.10 -14.05 11.85
N VAL A 362 6.61 -12.94 12.38
CA VAL A 362 6.35 -12.50 13.76
C VAL A 362 5.32 -11.39 13.75
N ILE A 363 4.21 -11.58 14.46
CA ILE A 363 3.04 -10.71 14.43
C ILE A 363 2.78 -10.13 15.83
N ASP A 364 2.86 -8.81 15.92
CA ASP A 364 2.66 -8.04 17.14
C ASP A 364 1.49 -7.08 17.00
N ASN A 365 0.60 -7.08 17.99
CA ASN A 365 -0.46 -6.06 18.08
C ASN A 365 -1.36 -6.04 16.83
N MET A 366 -1.72 -7.19 16.26
CA MET A 366 -2.60 -7.25 15.09
C MET A 366 -4.06 -7.28 15.52
N THR A 367 -4.94 -6.59 14.79
CA THR A 367 -6.39 -6.86 14.84
C THR A 367 -6.81 -7.53 13.53
N LEU A 368 -7.30 -8.75 13.62
CA LEU A 368 -7.94 -9.47 12.50
C LEU A 368 -9.40 -9.73 12.89
N ALA A 369 -10.33 -9.09 12.19
CA ALA A 369 -11.71 -9.03 12.63
C ALA A 369 -12.75 -9.11 11.52
N ASP A 370 -13.96 -9.50 11.92
CA ASP A 370 -15.18 -9.48 11.10
C ASP A 370 -15.00 -10.22 9.75
N TYR A 371 -14.51 -11.46 9.84
CA TYR A 371 -14.50 -12.38 8.70
C TYR A 371 -15.88 -13.06 8.58
N PRO A 372 -16.68 -12.74 7.55
CA PRO A 372 -18.04 -13.28 7.45
C PRO A 372 -18.01 -14.80 7.32
N ASN A 373 -19.01 -15.49 7.88
CA ASN A 373 -19.17 -16.93 7.65
C ASN A 373 -19.45 -17.23 6.16
N CYS A 374 -18.62 -18.07 5.55
CA CYS A 374 -18.65 -18.39 4.13
C CYS A 374 -19.10 -19.85 3.93
N PRO A 375 -20.43 -20.13 3.91
CA PRO A 375 -20.96 -21.48 3.97
C PRO A 375 -20.65 -22.35 2.75
N ASN A 376 -20.20 -21.74 1.65
CA ASN A 376 -19.87 -22.44 0.41
C ASN A 376 -18.36 -22.67 0.25
N ALA A 377 -17.52 -22.20 1.18
CA ALA A 377 -16.09 -22.48 1.16
C ALA A 377 -15.83 -23.97 1.46
N LEU A 378 -14.77 -24.55 0.89
CA LEU A 378 -14.33 -25.90 1.24
C LEU A 378 -13.84 -25.95 2.68
N THR A 379 -12.99 -24.99 3.04
CA THR A 379 -12.59 -24.68 4.42
C THR A 379 -12.55 -23.16 4.59
N GLN A 380 -12.76 -22.69 5.81
CA GLN A 380 -12.63 -21.29 6.16
C GLN A 380 -11.87 -21.16 7.47
N GLN A 381 -10.86 -20.29 7.45
CA GLN A 381 -10.01 -19.98 8.60
C GLN A 381 -9.50 -18.54 8.49
N ALA A 382 -9.34 -17.82 9.60
CA ALA A 382 -8.77 -16.46 9.54
C ALA A 382 -7.31 -16.49 9.06
N ILE A 383 -6.51 -17.37 9.65
CA ILE A 383 -5.08 -17.52 9.39
C ILE A 383 -4.81 -18.95 8.95
N PHE A 384 -4.19 -19.11 7.78
CA PHE A 384 -3.76 -20.41 7.27
C PHE A 384 -2.25 -20.45 7.14
N VAL A 385 -1.61 -21.48 7.70
CA VAL A 385 -0.16 -21.66 7.67
C VAL A 385 0.17 -23.05 7.15
N GLN A 386 1.07 -23.17 6.17
CA GLN A 386 1.43 -24.47 5.59
C GLN A 386 2.90 -24.56 5.14
N ALA A 387 3.31 -25.73 4.64
CA ALA A 387 4.61 -25.99 4.00
C ALA A 387 5.82 -25.52 4.84
N ASP A 388 6.00 -26.13 6.03
CA ASP A 388 7.07 -25.83 6.99
C ASP A 388 7.11 -24.36 7.49
N SER A 389 6.08 -23.56 7.19
CA SER A 389 5.97 -22.16 7.59
C SER A 389 5.60 -21.98 9.07
N SER A 390 5.82 -20.78 9.60
CA SER A 390 5.47 -20.47 10.99
C SER A 390 4.96 -19.05 11.24
N ALA A 391 4.08 -18.94 12.24
CA ALA A 391 3.59 -17.66 12.76
C ALA A 391 3.80 -17.56 14.28
N VAL A 392 4.40 -16.47 14.75
CA VAL A 392 4.54 -16.17 16.19
C VAL A 392 3.74 -14.91 16.50
N ILE A 393 2.65 -15.05 17.25
CA ILE A 393 1.64 -14.01 17.42
C ILE A 393 1.56 -13.61 18.90
N ARG A 394 1.52 -12.30 19.16
CA ARG A 394 1.26 -11.78 20.51
C ARG A 394 0.53 -10.44 20.51
N ASN A 395 -0.13 -10.13 21.62
CA ASN A 395 -0.84 -8.88 21.85
C ASN A 395 -1.95 -8.60 20.82
N SER A 396 -2.50 -9.64 20.20
CA SER A 396 -3.39 -9.49 19.04
C SER A 396 -4.86 -9.69 19.43
N ILE A 397 -5.75 -9.26 18.55
CA ILE A 397 -7.20 -9.47 18.65
C ILE A 397 -7.64 -10.26 17.42
N LEU A 398 -8.18 -11.47 17.64
CA LEU A 398 -8.92 -12.24 16.65
C LEU A 398 -10.39 -12.23 17.06
N TRP A 399 -11.27 -11.60 16.27
CA TRP A 399 -12.65 -11.40 16.70
C TRP A 399 -13.67 -11.50 15.56
N ASN A 400 -14.74 -12.27 15.77
CA ASN A 400 -15.75 -12.57 14.75
C ASN A 400 -15.14 -13.15 13.45
N VAL A 401 -14.25 -14.14 13.61
CA VAL A 401 -13.52 -14.72 12.47
C VAL A 401 -13.84 -16.17 12.16
N GLY A 402 -14.74 -16.80 12.93
CA GLY A 402 -15.03 -18.22 12.82
C GLY A 402 -13.85 -19.07 13.30
N THR A 403 -13.39 -20.00 12.47
CA THR A 403 -12.15 -20.76 12.74
C THR A 403 -10.96 -19.81 12.69
N GLU A 404 -10.18 -19.74 13.77
CA GLU A 404 -9.05 -18.79 13.84
C GLU A 404 -7.85 -19.29 13.03
N PHE A 405 -7.47 -20.56 13.20
CA PHE A 405 -6.28 -21.14 12.59
C PHE A 405 -6.53 -22.46 11.85
N THR A 406 -5.73 -22.72 10.84
CA THR A 406 -5.47 -24.06 10.32
C THR A 406 -3.99 -24.20 9.98
N THR A 407 -3.39 -25.35 10.29
CA THR A 407 -2.00 -25.68 9.94
C THR A 407 -1.90 -27.05 9.29
N ILE A 408 -1.14 -27.14 8.20
CA ILE A 408 -0.83 -28.42 7.52
C ILE A 408 0.66 -28.47 7.17
N ASP A 409 1.14 -29.62 6.69
CA ASP A 409 2.49 -29.79 6.13
C ASP A 409 3.61 -29.26 7.05
N ASN A 410 3.60 -29.74 8.29
CA ASN A 410 4.52 -29.38 9.39
C ASN A 410 4.54 -27.90 9.80
N ALA A 411 3.61 -27.08 9.30
CA ALA A 411 3.50 -25.70 9.74
C ALA A 411 3.16 -25.58 11.22
N THR A 412 3.56 -24.46 11.81
CA THR A 412 3.36 -24.18 13.24
C THR A 412 2.83 -22.78 13.46
N TYR A 413 2.13 -22.59 14.58
CA TYR A 413 1.89 -21.24 15.10
C TYR A 413 2.00 -21.23 16.61
N THR A 414 2.25 -20.05 17.16
CA THR A 414 2.07 -19.75 18.59
C THR A 414 1.30 -18.45 18.72
N ILE A 415 0.36 -18.41 19.66
CA ILE A 415 -0.37 -17.19 20.01
C ILE A 415 -0.41 -17.03 21.52
N THR A 416 0.01 -15.86 22.02
CA THR A 416 0.07 -15.57 23.47
C THR A 416 -0.41 -14.16 23.77
N HIS A 417 -0.86 -13.91 25.00
CA HIS A 417 -1.30 -12.61 25.48
C HIS A 417 -2.24 -11.90 24.50
N SER A 418 -3.22 -12.63 23.97
CA SER A 418 -4.09 -12.17 22.89
C SER A 418 -5.56 -12.41 23.23
N LEU A 419 -6.44 -11.65 22.58
CA LEU A 419 -7.88 -11.88 22.62
C LEU A 419 -8.23 -12.84 21.49
N THR A 420 -8.47 -14.11 21.83
CA THR A 420 -8.54 -15.24 20.88
C THR A 420 -9.25 -16.42 21.55
N GLY A 421 -9.87 -17.29 20.75
CA GLY A 421 -10.40 -18.58 21.20
C GLY A 421 -9.32 -19.65 21.46
N GLU A 422 -8.08 -19.43 21.00
CA GLU A 422 -6.98 -20.37 21.17
C GLU A 422 -6.45 -20.41 22.61
N THR A 423 -6.14 -21.62 23.08
CA THR A 423 -5.48 -21.80 24.38
C THR A 423 -4.04 -21.30 24.32
N GLY A 424 -3.57 -20.63 25.36
CA GLY A 424 -2.19 -20.16 25.44
C GLY A 424 -1.96 -19.25 26.64
N VAL A 425 -0.70 -18.97 26.94
CA VAL A 425 -0.33 -18.06 28.05
C VAL A 425 -0.90 -16.67 27.78
N GLY A 426 -1.66 -16.13 28.73
CA GLY A 426 -2.27 -14.80 28.65
C GLY A 426 -3.39 -14.66 27.61
N ASN A 427 -3.82 -15.74 26.95
CA ASN A 427 -4.93 -15.68 26.02
C ASN A 427 -6.28 -15.73 26.74
N PHE A 428 -7.25 -14.98 26.23
CA PHE A 428 -8.62 -15.02 26.72
C PHE A 428 -9.61 -14.67 25.60
N LEU A 429 -10.85 -15.15 25.73
CA LEU A 429 -11.93 -14.84 24.79
C LEU A 429 -12.96 -13.95 25.48
N ASN A 430 -13.07 -12.71 25.04
CA ASN A 430 -14.09 -11.77 25.50
C ASN A 430 -14.41 -10.77 24.39
N ASN A 431 -15.55 -10.09 24.44
CA ASN A 431 -15.88 -9.08 23.44
C ASN A 431 -14.88 -7.91 23.51
N PRO A 432 -14.14 -7.58 22.43
CA PRO A 432 -13.16 -6.49 22.41
C PRO A 432 -13.81 -5.12 22.53
N ARG A 433 -15.14 -5.00 22.36
CA ARG A 433 -15.88 -3.73 22.43
C ARG A 433 -15.26 -2.67 21.53
N PHE A 434 -15.21 -2.97 20.23
CA PHE A 434 -14.87 -1.96 19.23
C PHE A 434 -15.89 -0.82 19.25
N VAL A 435 -15.44 0.40 18.96
CA VAL A 435 -16.30 1.59 18.94
C VAL A 435 -17.39 1.45 17.88
N ASP A 436 -17.01 1.14 16.63
CA ASP A 436 -17.95 0.96 15.52
C ASP A 436 -17.33 0.15 14.36
N SER A 437 -17.16 -1.16 14.57
CA SER A 437 -16.51 -2.02 13.58
C SER A 437 -17.29 -2.13 12.25
N GLN A 438 -18.59 -1.84 12.24
CA GLN A 438 -19.40 -1.84 11.01
C GLN A 438 -19.01 -0.72 10.05
N ASN A 439 -18.46 0.38 10.58
CA ASN A 439 -17.95 1.50 9.80
C ASN A 439 -16.41 1.56 9.78
N GLY A 440 -15.74 0.52 10.26
CA GLY A 440 -14.29 0.40 10.28
C GLY A 440 -13.61 0.91 11.55
N ASP A 441 -14.33 1.43 12.53
CA ASP A 441 -13.70 1.92 13.77
C ASP A 441 -13.44 0.75 14.74
N TYR A 442 -12.20 0.27 14.71
CA TYR A 442 -11.69 -0.81 15.57
C TYR A 442 -10.96 -0.29 16.82
N HIS A 443 -11.07 1.01 17.15
CA HIS A 443 -10.61 1.46 18.46
C HIS A 443 -11.39 0.75 19.57
N LEU A 444 -10.73 0.57 20.72
CA LEU A 444 -11.34 -0.05 21.88
C LEU A 444 -12.16 0.99 22.64
N GLN A 445 -13.42 0.68 22.96
CA GLN A 445 -14.23 1.54 23.82
C GLN A 445 -13.53 1.75 25.18
N SER A 446 -13.53 2.99 25.67
CA SER A 446 -13.00 3.34 26.96
C SER A 446 -13.72 4.48 27.66
N ILE A 447 -14.04 4.28 28.94
CA ILE A 447 -14.49 5.36 29.83
C ILE A 447 -13.40 6.44 30.04
N GLY A 448 -12.11 6.11 29.84
CA GLY A 448 -10.97 7.04 29.87
C GLY A 448 -10.76 7.77 28.53
N GLY A 449 -11.43 7.30 27.49
CA GLY A 449 -11.48 7.91 26.18
C GLY A 449 -10.83 7.05 25.09
N HIS A 450 -11.58 6.76 24.02
CA HIS A 450 -11.01 6.31 22.75
C HIS A 450 -10.57 7.51 21.89
N TYR A 451 -9.65 7.26 20.96
CA TYR A 451 -9.14 8.27 20.05
C TYR A 451 -10.13 8.55 18.91
N THR A 452 -10.28 9.82 18.55
CA THR A 452 -10.85 10.27 17.28
C THR A 452 -10.00 11.41 16.74
N ALA A 453 -10.15 11.74 15.47
CA ALA A 453 -9.45 12.85 14.82
C ALA A 453 -9.75 14.21 15.46
N ASN A 454 -10.89 14.33 16.14
CA ASN A 454 -11.32 15.53 16.86
C ASN A 454 -10.91 15.52 18.34
N GLY A 455 -10.20 14.49 18.81
CA GLY A 455 -9.76 14.31 20.18
C GLY A 455 -10.37 13.08 20.85
N TRP A 456 -10.36 13.07 22.19
CA TRP A 456 -10.75 11.91 22.98
C TRP A 456 -12.24 11.89 23.32
N VAL A 457 -12.90 10.74 23.11
CA VAL A 457 -14.31 10.53 23.39
C VAL A 457 -14.49 9.46 24.47
N ASN A 458 -15.14 9.80 25.58
CA ASN A 458 -15.39 8.86 26.67
C ASN A 458 -16.61 7.99 26.37
N ASP A 459 -16.43 6.67 26.45
CA ASP A 459 -17.48 5.70 26.26
C ASP A 459 -18.20 5.33 27.56
N ALA A 460 -19.30 4.58 27.42
CA ALA A 460 -20.06 4.07 28.55
C ALA A 460 -19.36 2.89 29.27
N THR A 461 -18.43 2.21 28.59
CA THR A 461 -17.74 1.03 29.13
C THR A 461 -16.29 0.98 28.68
N THR A 462 -15.46 0.22 29.40
CA THR A 462 -14.08 -0.08 29.03
C THR A 462 -14.00 -1.45 28.38
N SER A 463 -13.26 -1.55 27.29
CA SER A 463 -12.89 -2.81 26.66
C SER A 463 -12.03 -3.67 27.58
N PRO A 464 -12.24 -5.00 27.63
CA PRO A 464 -11.32 -5.91 28.32
C PRO A 464 -9.96 -6.05 27.62
N ALA A 465 -9.79 -5.49 26.42
CA ALA A 465 -8.54 -5.52 25.66
C ALA A 465 -7.61 -4.33 25.98
N ILE A 466 -8.05 -3.38 26.81
CA ILE A 466 -7.21 -2.29 27.30
C ILE A 466 -6.30 -2.81 28.42
N ASP A 467 -5.01 -2.46 28.38
CA ASP A 467 -3.98 -2.86 29.32
C ASP A 467 -3.84 -4.39 29.52
N ALA A 468 -4.14 -5.17 28.48
CA ALA A 468 -4.27 -6.63 28.58
C ALA A 468 -3.15 -7.44 27.88
N GLY A 469 -2.25 -6.78 27.14
CA GLY A 469 -1.19 -7.47 26.39
C GLY A 469 -0.05 -8.02 27.24
N ASN A 470 1.02 -8.51 26.64
CA ASN A 470 2.14 -9.10 27.36
C ASN A 470 2.81 -8.05 28.29
N PRO A 471 2.96 -8.31 29.61
CA PRO A 471 3.58 -7.38 30.55
C PRO A 471 5.01 -6.95 30.21
N ALA A 472 5.73 -7.72 29.38
CA ALA A 472 7.06 -7.39 28.91
C ALA A 472 7.07 -6.51 27.65
N SER A 473 5.91 -6.29 27.01
CA SER A 473 5.81 -5.44 25.82
C SER A 473 5.83 -3.97 26.20
N SER A 474 6.41 -3.15 25.33
CA SER A 474 6.37 -1.70 25.48
C SER A 474 4.95 -1.18 25.31
N PHE A 475 4.59 -0.19 26.11
CA PHE A 475 3.38 0.64 26.01
C PHE A 475 3.75 2.14 25.96
N ALA A 476 5.04 2.45 25.72
CA ALA A 476 5.59 3.79 25.85
C ALA A 476 4.95 4.84 24.91
N ASN A 477 4.35 4.39 23.82
CA ASN A 477 3.66 5.26 22.87
C ASN A 477 2.17 5.44 23.19
N GLU A 478 1.62 4.72 24.17
CA GLU A 478 0.21 4.84 24.55
C GLU A 478 -0.03 6.11 25.38
N PRO A 479 -1.10 6.87 25.10
CA PRO A 479 -1.39 8.12 25.79
C PRO A 479 -1.86 7.89 27.22
N ALA A 480 -1.35 8.70 28.16
CA ALA A 480 -1.77 8.65 29.55
C ALA A 480 -3.24 9.10 29.73
N PRO A 481 -4.02 8.47 30.64
CA PRO A 481 -3.63 7.33 31.48
C PRO A 481 -3.62 6.02 30.65
N ASN A 482 -2.56 5.22 30.75
CA ASN A 482 -2.33 4.01 29.92
C ASN A 482 -2.08 2.75 30.74
N GLY A 483 -2.46 2.76 32.02
CA GLY A 483 -2.45 1.61 32.90
C GLY A 483 -1.16 0.77 33.00
N GLY A 484 0.00 1.29 32.57
CA GLY A 484 1.28 0.60 32.72
C GLY A 484 1.43 -0.72 31.94
N ARG A 485 0.56 -1.02 30.97
CA ARG A 485 0.57 -2.27 30.20
C ARG A 485 -0.03 -2.03 28.83
N ILE A 486 0.47 -2.71 27.80
CA ILE A 486 0.05 -2.48 26.41
C ILE A 486 -1.42 -2.89 26.20
N ASN A 487 -2.17 -2.07 25.47
CA ASN A 487 -3.44 -2.46 24.86
C ASN A 487 -3.26 -3.56 23.80
N LEU A 488 -4.25 -4.42 23.61
CA LEU A 488 -4.23 -5.41 22.52
C LEU A 488 -4.64 -4.78 21.18
N GLY A 489 -4.22 -5.44 20.09
CA GLY A 489 -4.67 -5.18 18.74
C GLY A 489 -3.96 -4.00 18.05
N ALA A 490 -4.45 -3.65 16.86
CA ALA A 490 -3.82 -2.73 15.91
C ALA A 490 -3.39 -1.37 16.49
N PHE A 491 -4.04 -0.92 17.57
CA PHE A 491 -3.76 0.37 18.20
C PHE A 491 -2.85 0.28 19.43
N GLY A 492 -2.50 -0.92 19.90
CA GLY A 492 -1.61 -1.13 21.06
C GLY A 492 -0.22 -0.55 20.84
N ASN A 493 0.34 0.13 21.84
CA ASN A 493 1.60 0.87 21.74
C ASN A 493 1.63 1.89 20.57
N THR A 494 0.51 2.58 20.34
CA THR A 494 0.41 3.71 19.40
C THR A 494 -0.14 4.95 20.09
N ALA A 495 0.04 6.11 19.46
CA ALA A 495 -0.55 7.38 19.93
C ALA A 495 -2.09 7.40 19.88
N GLN A 496 -2.71 6.42 19.22
CA GLN A 496 -4.16 6.26 19.10
C GLN A 496 -4.73 5.20 20.07
N ALA A 497 -3.88 4.56 20.88
CA ALA A 497 -4.31 3.61 21.89
C ALA A 497 -5.35 4.23 22.83
N SER A 498 -6.48 3.56 23.02
CA SER A 498 -7.52 4.00 23.95
C SER A 498 -6.98 4.10 25.37
N ARG A 499 -7.31 5.19 26.06
CA ARG A 499 -6.78 5.48 27.40
C ARG A 499 -7.52 4.69 28.47
N ASN A 500 -6.89 4.41 29.59
CA ASN A 500 -7.56 4.01 30.82
C ASN A 500 -7.91 5.25 31.69
N THR A 501 -8.51 5.03 32.87
CA THR A 501 -8.79 6.03 33.90
C THR A 501 -7.78 6.03 35.05
N VAL A 502 -6.92 5.01 35.12
CA VAL A 502 -5.87 4.87 36.13
C VAL A 502 -4.49 5.17 35.53
N SER A 503 -3.70 5.95 36.26
CA SER A 503 -2.29 6.22 35.94
C SER A 503 -1.44 4.98 36.27
N PRO A 504 -0.28 4.75 35.62
CA PRO A 504 0.65 3.67 35.99
C PRO A 504 1.01 3.66 37.48
N ASP A 505 1.01 4.83 38.13
CA ASP A 505 1.32 5.02 39.55
C ASP A 505 0.22 4.51 40.50
N ASP A 506 -0.97 4.17 40.00
CA ASP A 506 -2.14 3.77 40.80
C ASP A 506 -2.48 2.26 40.70
N ILE A 507 -1.64 1.42 40.09
CA ILE A 507 -1.97 0.00 39.88
C ILE A 507 -1.49 -0.88 41.05
N PHE A 508 -2.43 -1.06 41.96
CA PHE A 508 -2.79 -2.21 42.79
C PHE A 508 -1.82 -3.42 42.85
N ALA A 509 -1.45 -3.73 44.10
CA ALA A 509 -0.60 -4.82 44.58
C ALA A 509 -1.10 -6.26 44.37
N ASN A 510 -2.01 -6.52 43.41
CA ASN A 510 -2.56 -7.85 43.20
C ASN A 510 -2.55 -8.37 41.76
N GLY A 511 -2.07 -7.64 40.75
CA GLY A 511 -1.61 -8.23 39.48
C GLY A 511 -2.46 -9.36 38.89
N PHE A 512 -3.78 -9.22 38.83
CA PHE A 512 -4.64 -10.32 38.38
C PHE A 512 -5.05 -10.19 36.93
N GLU A 513 -4.61 -11.19 36.16
CA GLU A 513 -5.51 -11.97 35.31
C GLU A 513 -6.81 -12.29 36.08
N SER A 514 -7.96 -12.06 35.45
CA SER A 514 -9.18 -12.83 35.73
C SER A 514 -9.93 -13.10 34.45
#